data_AF-K1RVM5-F1
#
_entry.id   AF-K1RVM5-F1
#
_cell.length_a   1.000
_cell.length_b   1.000
_cell.length_c   1.000
_cell.angle_alpha   90.00
_cell.angle_beta   90.00
_cell.angle_gamma   90.00
#
_symmetry.space_group_name_H-M   'P 1'
#
loop_
_entity.id
_entity.type
_entity.pdbx_description
1 polymer ?
#
loop_
_entity_poly.entity_id
_entity_poly.type
_entity_poly.pdbx_seq_one_letter_code
_entity_poly.pdbx_strand_id
1 'polypeptide(L)' 'MMALTCAAAMLFTMAGCGNAEGTTDGAETAQSSTTADGSGEITIQFAEHVADIQAQEPHLQKIITAFEESHPGIKIDI' A
#
# COMPACT_ATOMS: atom_id res chain seq x y z
N MET A 1 42.31 2.45 -15.00
CA MET A 1 41.97 3.40 -16.07
C MET A 1 40.46 3.35 -16.25
N MET A 2 39.74 4.32 -15.68
CA MET A 2 38.27 4.45 -15.76
C MET A 2 37.87 5.08 -17.10
N ALA A 3 36.93 4.47 -17.82
CA ALA A 3 36.20 5.08 -18.95
C ALA A 3 34.71 5.11 -18.53
N LEU A 4 34.12 6.27 -18.24
CA LEU A 4 33.50 7.22 -19.19
C LEU A 4 32.47 6.48 -20.07
N THR A 5 31.15 6.63 -19.90
CA THR A 5 30.30 7.80 -20.24
C THR A 5 28.88 7.54 -19.71
N CYS A 6 28.27 8.43 -18.92
CA CYS A 6 27.34 9.50 -19.35
C CYS A 6 26.16 9.05 -20.24
N ALA A 7 25.03 8.69 -19.62
CA ALA A 7 23.72 8.72 -20.26
C ALA A 7 22.88 9.77 -19.53
N ALA A 8 22.78 10.94 -20.16
CA ALA A 8 21.99 12.06 -19.71
C ALA A 8 20.49 11.82 -19.95
N ALA A 9 19.70 12.50 -19.12
CA ALA A 9 18.37 13.02 -19.39
C ALA A 9 17.24 12.00 -19.64
N MET A 10 16.47 11.73 -18.58
CA MET A 10 15.02 11.84 -18.70
C MET A 10 14.53 12.94 -17.77
N LEU A 11 14.35 14.10 -18.42
CA LEU A 11 13.60 15.26 -17.98
C LEU A 11 12.19 14.86 -17.54
N PHE A 12 11.59 15.73 -16.72
CA PHE A 12 10.19 15.78 -16.27
C PHE A 12 9.85 15.02 -14.99
N THR A 13 10.32 15.54 -13.85
CA THR A 13 9.54 15.41 -12.61
C THR A 13 8.47 16.50 -12.63
N MET A 14 7.22 16.09 -12.83
CA MET A 14 6.02 16.91 -12.77
C MET A 14 5.91 17.63 -11.43
N ALA A 15 5.95 18.97 -11.46
CA ALA A 15 5.44 19.79 -10.37
C ALA A 15 3.91 19.75 -10.42
N GLY A 16 3.32 18.71 -9.84
CA GLY A 16 1.88 18.63 -9.60
C GLY A 16 1.50 19.37 -8.32
N CYS A 17 1.39 20.69 -8.37
CA CYS A 17 0.57 21.43 -7.41
C CYS A 17 -0.90 21.31 -7.87
N GLY A 18 -1.59 20.28 -7.41
CA GLY A 18 -3.04 20.19 -7.51
C GLY A 18 -3.66 20.71 -6.22
N ASN A 19 -3.99 22.01 -6.16
CA ASN A 19 -5.00 22.47 -5.21
C ASN A 19 -6.37 22.12 -5.82
N ALA A 20 -6.89 20.95 -5.49
CA ALA A 20 -8.27 20.59 -5.80
C ALA A 20 -9.13 21.08 -4.62
N GLU A 21 -9.48 22.35 -4.67
CA GLU A 21 -10.63 22.89 -3.92
C GLU A 21 -11.88 22.23 -4.52
N GLY A 22 -12.32 21.14 -3.89
CA GLY A 22 -13.42 20.32 -4.33
C GLY A 22 -14.04 19.60 -3.15
N THR A 23 -15.11 20.19 -2.60
CA THR A 23 -16.00 19.54 -1.65
C THR A 23 -16.46 18.20 -2.22
N THR A 24 -15.99 17.10 -1.62
CA THR A 24 -16.59 15.78 -1.81
C THR A 24 -16.80 15.23 -0.42
N ASP A 25 -18.07 14.98 -0.13
CA ASP A 25 -18.60 14.48 1.13
C ASP A 25 -17.74 13.33 1.68
N GLY A 26 -17.55 13.35 3.00
CA GLY A 26 -16.68 12.46 3.75
C GLY A 26 -17.02 10.98 3.58
N ALA A 27 -16.44 10.36 2.56
CA ALA A 27 -16.00 8.97 2.66
C ALA A 27 -14.61 9.02 3.27
N GLU A 28 -14.50 8.68 4.55
CA GLU A 28 -13.20 8.45 5.18
C GLU A 28 -12.50 7.32 4.41
N THR A 29 -11.60 7.70 3.51
CA THR A 29 -10.71 6.75 2.87
C THR A 29 -9.76 6.30 3.98
N ALA A 30 -10.04 5.14 4.56
CA ALA A 30 -9.09 4.49 5.46
C ALA A 30 -7.80 4.28 4.68
N GLN A 31 -6.82 5.15 4.94
CA GLN A 31 -5.56 5.17 4.22
C GLN A 31 -4.79 3.91 4.60
N SER A 32 -4.72 2.92 3.69
CA SER A 32 -3.87 1.75 3.87
C SER A 32 -2.42 2.22 4.05
N SER A 33 -1.79 1.80 5.14
CA SER A 33 -0.43 2.17 5.50
C SER A 33 0.44 0.93 5.63
N THR A 34 1.71 1.08 5.31
CA THR A 34 2.72 0.02 5.44
C THR A 34 3.78 0.50 6.42
N THR A 35 4.03 -0.28 7.47
CA THR A 35 5.09 0.00 8.44
C THR A 35 6.07 -1.15 8.42
N ALA A 36 7.35 -0.84 8.23
CA ALA A 36 8.42 -1.80 8.45
C ALA A 36 8.93 -1.59 9.87
N ASP A 37 8.90 -2.63 10.69
CA ASP A 37 9.56 -2.56 11.99
C ASP A 37 11.08 -2.69 11.81
N GLY A 38 11.85 -2.32 12.84
CA GLY A 38 13.31 -2.45 12.80
C GLY A 38 13.82 -3.89 12.73
N SER A 39 12.91 -4.89 12.76
CA SER A 39 13.20 -6.32 12.62
C SER A 39 13.09 -6.81 11.17
N GLY A 40 12.56 -5.98 10.27
CA GLY A 40 12.34 -6.31 8.86
C GLY A 40 10.97 -6.92 8.57
N GLU A 41 10.08 -6.98 9.57
CA GLU A 41 8.69 -7.36 9.37
C GLU A 41 7.91 -6.17 8.79
N ILE A 42 7.10 -6.45 7.77
CA ILE A 42 6.27 -5.47 7.08
C ILE A 42 4.82 -5.74 7.44
N THR A 43 4.17 -4.77 8.11
CA THR A 43 2.75 -4.84 8.42
C THR A 43 1.96 -4.00 7.43
N ILE A 44 0.94 -4.61 6.81
CA ILE A 44 0.01 -3.98 5.88
C ILE A 44 -1.34 -3.84 6.58
N GLN A 45 -1.83 -2.61 6.71
CA GLN A 45 -3.20 -2.39 7.20
C GLN A 45 -4.19 -2.44 6.04
N PHE A 46 -5.10 -3.40 6.09
CA PHE A 46 -6.08 -3.69 5.05
C PHE A 46 -7.48 -3.31 5.51
N ALA A 47 -7.95 -2.15 5.07
CA ALA A 47 -9.32 -1.71 5.30
C ALA A 47 -10.17 -1.95 4.04
N GLU A 48 -11.01 -2.98 4.04
CA GLU A 48 -11.96 -3.26 2.96
C GLU A 48 -13.38 -2.88 3.36
N HIS A 49 -14.04 -2.06 2.53
CA HIS A 49 -15.45 -1.79 2.71
C HIS A 49 -16.28 -2.94 2.12
N VAL A 50 -16.91 -3.73 2.98
CA VAL A 50 -17.84 -4.79 2.57
C VAL A 50 -19.25 -4.50 3.09
N ALA A 51 -20.26 -4.71 2.23
CA ALA A 51 -21.66 -4.49 2.58
C ALA A 51 -22.22 -5.53 3.57
N ASP A 52 -21.60 -6.71 3.64
CA ASP A 52 -21.91 -7.79 4.58
C ASP A 52 -20.61 -8.40 5.12
N ILE A 53 -20.14 -7.83 6.23
CA ILE A 53 -18.87 -8.22 6.88
C ILE A 53 -18.90 -9.69 7.28
N GLN A 54 -20.02 -10.18 7.83
CA GLN A 54 -20.10 -11.52 8.39
C GLN A 54 -19.98 -12.62 7.33
N ALA A 55 -20.42 -12.33 6.10
CA ALA A 55 -20.30 -13.26 4.99
C ALA A 55 -18.89 -13.26 4.34
N GLN A 56 -18.17 -12.13 4.35
CA GLN A 56 -16.88 -12.00 3.64
C GLN A 56 -15.65 -12.18 4.52
N GLU A 57 -15.72 -11.81 5.80
CA GLU A 57 -14.64 -11.98 6.78
C GLU A 57 -14.00 -13.39 6.76
N PRO A 58 -14.76 -14.52 6.73
CA PRO A 58 -14.15 -15.85 6.70
C PRO A 58 -13.42 -16.18 5.39
N HIS A 59 -13.74 -15.50 4.28
CA HIS A 59 -13.01 -15.66 3.01
C HIS A 59 -11.74 -14.82 3.00
N LEU A 60 -11.82 -13.58 3.49
CA LEU A 60 -10.69 -12.67 3.57
C LEU A 60 -9.58 -13.23 4.47
N GLN A 61 -9.94 -13.78 5.65
CA GLN A 61 -8.99 -14.42 6.56
C GLN A 61 -8.22 -15.59 5.92
N LYS A 62 -8.86 -16.37 5.04
CA LYS A 62 -8.18 -17.47 4.31
C LYS A 62 -7.16 -16.94 3.31
N ILE A 63 -7.47 -15.83 2.65
CA ILE A 63 -6.57 -15.19 1.70
C ILE A 63 -5.37 -14.60 2.46
N ILE A 64 -5.61 -13.91 3.57
CA ILE A 64 -4.56 -13.37 4.43
C ILE A 64 -3.65 -14.48 4.94
N THR A 65 -4.21 -15.57 5.46
CA THR A 65 -3.42 -16.71 5.94
C THR A 65 -2.51 -17.27 4.85
N ALA A 66 -3.06 -17.56 3.67
CA ALA A 66 -2.27 -18.09 2.55
C ALA A 66 -1.20 -17.09 2.07
N PHE A 67 -1.49 -15.79 2.15
CA PHE A 67 -0.55 -14.74 1.78
C PHE A 67 0.61 -14.66 2.78
N GLU A 68 0.34 -14.64 4.09
CA GLU A 68 1.38 -14.63 5.12
C GLU A 68 2.26 -15.89 5.08
N GLU A 69 1.65 -17.06 4.84
CA GLU A 69 2.40 -18.32 4.70
C GLU A 69 3.35 -18.31 3.49
N SER A 70 2.96 -17.67 2.39
CA SER A 70 3.77 -17.56 1.17
C SER A 70 4.77 -16.40 1.18
N HIS A 71 4.62 -15.44 2.12
CA HIS A 71 5.50 -14.27 2.25
C HIS A 71 5.99 -14.11 3.70
N PRO A 72 7.00 -14.89 4.12
CA PRO A 72 7.57 -14.79 5.46
C PRO A 72 8.05 -13.36 5.74
N GLY A 73 7.63 -12.79 6.87
CA GLY A 73 7.96 -11.42 7.27
C GLY A 73 6.94 -10.37 6.80
N ILE A 74 5.81 -10.77 6.22
CA ILE A 74 4.67 -9.88 6.00
C ILE A 74 3.52 -10.26 6.92
N LYS A 75 2.89 -9.24 7.52
CA LYS A 75 1.68 -9.36 8.33
C LYS A 75 0.57 -8.48 7.77
N ILE A 76 -0.67 -8.97 7.78
CA ILE A 76 -1.83 -8.19 7.37
C ILE A 76 -2.77 -8.02 8.56
N ASP A 77 -2.97 -6.77 8.95
CA ASP A 77 -3.97 -6.38 9.96
C ASP A 77 -5.21 -5.84 9.25
N ILE A 78 -6.41 -6.28 9.66
CA ILE A 78 -7.71 -5.87 9.10
C ILE A 78 -8.39 -4.88 10.04
#